data_AF-A0A0N7HWQ0-F1
#
_entry.id   AF-A0A0N7HWQ0-F1
#
_cell.length_a   1.000
_cell.length_b   1.000
_cell.length_c   1.000
_cell.angle_alpha   90.00
_cell.angle_beta   90.00
_cell.angle_gamma   90.00
#
_symmetry.space_group_name_H-M   'P 1'
#
loop_
_entity.id
_entity.type
_entity.pdbx_description
1 polymer ?
#
loop_
_entity_poly.entity_id
_entity_poly.type
_entity_poly.pdbx_seq_one_letter_code
_entity_poly.pdbx_strand_id
1 'polypeptide(L)'
;MVERLAHRIHLVHLRAIRRDAEGNFHEADHLDGVLDMYDVMKALVTEQQKRIAAGRKDSCLPFRPDHGHKMLDDLQKKTNVGYSAIGPLRGLAELRGLELGIHRSLADN
;
A
#
# COMPACT_ATOMS: atom_id res chain seq x y z
N MET A 1 4.10 -10.82 -8.97
CA MET A 1 3.96 -11.65 -7.74
C MET A 1 2.54 -11.71 -7.23
N VAL A 2 1.87 -10.55 -7.08
CA VAL A 2 0.46 -10.48 -6.65
C VAL A 2 -0.40 -11.39 -7.51
N GLU A 3 -0.43 -11.23 -8.83
CA GLU A 3 -1.26 -12.06 -9.73
C GLU A 3 -1.14 -13.58 -9.54
N ARG A 4 0.06 -14.09 -9.24
CA ARG A 4 0.32 -15.52 -9.05
C ARG A 4 -0.09 -16.02 -7.66
N LEU A 5 0.07 -15.19 -6.63
CA LEU A 5 -0.07 -15.60 -5.22
C LEU A 5 -1.24 -14.92 -4.50
N ALA A 6 -2.00 -14.06 -5.19
CA ALA A 6 -3.05 -13.23 -4.58
C ALA A 6 -4.05 -14.06 -3.79
N HIS A 7 -4.43 -15.25 -4.26
CA HIS A 7 -5.34 -16.17 -3.58
C HIS A 7 -4.89 -16.63 -2.18
N ARG A 8 -3.61 -16.48 -1.82
CA ARG A 8 -3.02 -16.84 -0.52
C ARG A 8 -2.61 -15.63 0.33
N ILE A 9 -2.86 -14.41 -0.13
CA ILE A 9 -2.54 -13.20 0.62
C ILE A 9 -3.63 -12.99 1.68
N HIS A 10 -3.24 -12.78 2.93
CA HIS A 10 -4.18 -12.51 4.04
C HIS A 10 -3.85 -11.22 4.80
N LEU A 11 -2.73 -10.58 4.50
CA LEU A 11 -2.30 -9.30 5.06
C LEU A 11 -1.33 -8.63 4.07
N VAL A 12 -1.42 -7.32 3.94
CA VAL A 12 -0.56 -6.55 3.02
C VAL A 12 0.11 -5.39 3.73
N HIS A 13 1.40 -5.22 3.50
CA HIS A 13 2.14 -4.02 3.83
C HIS A 13 2.37 -3.26 2.53
N LEU A 14 1.75 -2.09 2.41
CA LEU A 14 1.87 -1.25 1.23
C LEU A 14 2.78 -0.08 1.59
N ARG A 15 4.02 -0.15 1.12
CA ARG A 15 5.02 0.93 1.17
C ARG A 15 5.92 0.85 -0.05
N ALA A 16 6.68 1.91 -0.30
CA ALA A 16 7.60 1.97 -1.42
C ALA A 16 9.02 2.30 -0.96
N ILE A 17 10.00 1.91 -1.77
CA ILE A 17 11.41 2.27 -1.59
C ILE A 17 11.90 2.98 -2.86
N ARG A 18 12.97 3.76 -2.74
CA ARG A 18 13.79 4.21 -3.86
C ARG A 18 15.13 3.50 -3.84
N ARG A 19 15.72 3.30 -5.02
CA ARG A 19 17.06 2.76 -5.17
C ARG A 19 17.98 3.80 -5.80
N ASP A 20 19.23 3.85 -5.38
CA ASP A 20 20.27 4.63 -6.06
C ASP A 20 20.96 3.79 -7.15
N ALA A 21 21.95 4.38 -7.82
CA ALA A 21 22.67 3.74 -8.93
C ALA A 21 23.56 2.58 -8.44
N GLU A 22 23.99 2.64 -7.18
CA GLU A 22 24.82 1.66 -6.50
C GLU A 22 24.02 0.48 -5.94
N GLY A 23 22.69 0.57 -5.95
CA GLY A 23 21.78 -0.47 -5.49
C GLY A 23 21.41 -0.39 -4.01
N ASN A 24 21.80 0.66 -3.29
CA ASN A 24 21.27 0.94 -1.96
C ASN A 24 19.82 1.39 -2.06
N PHE A 25 19.10 1.37 -0.94
CA PHE A 25 17.71 1.82 -0.90
C PHE A 25 17.40 2.66 0.34
N HIS A 26 16.38 3.51 0.21
CA HIS A 26 15.75 4.21 1.31
C HIS A 26 14.22 4.16 1.17
N GLU A 27 13.50 4.35 2.28
CA GLU A 27 12.05 4.44 2.28
C GLU A 27 11.60 5.65 1.45
N ALA A 28 10.64 5.44 0.56
CA ALA A 28 10.08 6.47 -0.31
C ALA A 28 8.66 6.86 0.15
N ASP A 29 8.13 7.93 -0.43
CA ASP A 29 6.70 8.21 -0.36
C ASP A 29 5.93 7.06 -1.02
N HIS A 30 4.73 6.73 -0.50
CA HIS A 30 4.01 5.50 -0.87
C HIS A 30 3.68 5.40 -2.35
N LEU A 31 3.48 6.54 -3.03
CA LEU A 31 3.18 6.61 -4.47
C LEU A 31 4.36 7.04 -5.34
N ASP A 32 5.53 7.29 -4.75
CA ASP A 32 6.69 7.86 -5.46
C ASP A 32 7.97 7.05 -5.20
N GLY A 33 7.85 5.73 -5.29
CA GLY A 33 8.99 4.81 -5.22
C GLY A 33 9.20 4.03 -6.53
N VAL A 34 10.03 2.99 -6.47
CA VAL A 34 10.33 2.13 -7.64
C VAL A 34 9.18 1.19 -8.02
N LEU A 35 8.20 1.02 -7.13
CA LEU A 35 7.05 0.16 -7.35
C LEU A 35 5.92 0.99 -7.96
N ASP A 36 5.29 0.47 -9.01
CA ASP A 36 4.00 0.99 -9.44
C ASP A 36 2.92 0.57 -8.43
N MET A 37 2.59 1.48 -7.51
CA MET A 37 1.59 1.23 -6.48
C MET A 37 0.18 1.11 -7.07
N TYR A 38 -0.10 1.72 -8.22
CA TYR A 38 -1.38 1.59 -8.91
C TYR A 38 -1.59 0.13 -9.35
N ASP A 39 -0.61 -0.46 -10.02
CA ASP A 39 -0.71 -1.84 -10.51
C ASP A 39 -0.84 -2.85 -9.34
N VAL A 40 -0.09 -2.62 -8.25
CA VAL A 40 -0.20 -3.45 -7.04
C VAL A 40 -1.58 -3.35 -6.43
N MET A 41 -2.09 -2.14 -6.20
CA MET A 41 -3.41 -1.93 -5.63
C MET A 41 -4.52 -2.51 -6.51
N LYS A 42 -4.42 -2.31 -7.85
CA LYS A 42 -5.39 -2.85 -8.81
C LYS A 42 -5.44 -4.37 -8.80
N ALA A 43 -4.29 -5.03 -8.72
CA ALA A 43 -4.22 -6.48 -8.62
C ALA A 43 -4.86 -6.99 -7.31
N LEU A 44 -4.68 -6.28 -6.19
CA LEU A 44 -5.30 -6.62 -4.90
C LEU A 44 -6.81 -6.41 -4.91
N VAL A 45 -7.30 -5.29 -5.44
CA VAL A 45 -8.74 -5.00 -5.60
C VAL A 45 -9.40 -6.07 -6.49
N THR A 46 -8.76 -6.43 -7.60
CA THR A 46 -9.25 -7.47 -8.51
C THR A 46 -9.32 -8.83 -7.81
N GLU A 47 -8.31 -9.18 -7.00
CA GLU A 47 -8.35 -10.40 -6.19
C GLU A 47 -9.49 -10.36 -5.17
N GLN A 48 -9.67 -9.24 -4.46
CA GLN A 48 -10.77 -9.09 -3.52
C GLN A 48 -12.13 -9.34 -4.18
N GLN A 49 -12.37 -8.76 -5.38
CA GLN A 49 -13.59 -9.01 -6.16
C GLN A 49 -13.75 -10.49 -6.53
N LYS A 50 -12.68 -11.17 -6.95
CA LYS A 50 -12.69 -12.62 -7.24
C LYS A 50 -13.07 -13.43 -6.00
N ARG A 51 -12.56 -13.08 -4.82
CA ARG A 51 -12.90 -13.77 -3.57
C ARG A 51 -14.36 -13.58 -3.19
N ILE A 52 -14.90 -12.37 -3.36
CA ILE A 52 -16.32 -12.07 -3.14
C ILE A 52 -17.18 -12.92 -4.08
N ALA A 53 -16.88 -12.93 -5.38
CA ALA A 53 -17.62 -13.72 -6.36
C ALA A 53 -17.57 -15.23 -6.09
N ALA A 54 -16.45 -15.73 -5.55
CA ALA A 54 -16.29 -17.12 -5.17
C ALA A 54 -16.90 -17.49 -3.80
N GLY A 55 -17.53 -16.54 -3.09
CA GLY A 55 -18.15 -16.79 -1.79
C GLY A 55 -17.15 -17.09 -0.67
N ARG A 56 -15.88 -16.67 -0.81
CA ARG A 56 -14.84 -16.88 0.21
C ARG A 56 -15.12 -16.04 1.46
N LYS A 57 -14.96 -16.64 2.64
CA LYS A 57 -15.08 -15.93 3.93
C LYS A 57 -13.96 -14.93 4.17
N ASP A 58 -12.80 -15.15 3.58
CA ASP A 58 -11.60 -14.33 3.70
C ASP A 58 -11.43 -13.38 2.48
N SER A 59 -12.54 -12.78 2.05
CA SER A 59 -12.55 -11.84 0.93
C SER A 59 -11.83 -10.52 1.24
N CYS A 60 -11.87 -10.06 2.50
CA CYS A 60 -11.16 -8.87 2.94
C CYS A 60 -9.64 -9.09 2.89
N LEU A 61 -8.92 -8.12 2.33
CA LEU A 61 -7.47 -8.08 2.29
C LEU A 61 -7.00 -6.91 3.16
N PRO A 62 -6.82 -7.10 4.47
CA PRO A 62 -6.40 -6.03 5.35
C PRO A 62 -5.01 -5.54 4.94
N PHE A 63 -4.81 -4.22 4.96
CA PHE A 63 -3.52 -3.62 4.67
C PHE A 63 -3.16 -2.52 5.67
N ARG A 64 -1.87 -2.22 5.75
CA ARG A 64 -1.32 -1.09 6.49
C ARG A 64 -0.22 -0.39 5.67
N PRO A 65 0.03 0.92 5.89
CA PRO A 65 1.07 1.69 5.19
C PRO A 65 2.50 1.25 5.56
N ASP A 66 2.64 0.31 6.50
CA ASP A 66 3.89 -0.23 7.04
C ASP A 66 4.78 0.80 7.75
N HIS A 67 5.54 1.60 6.99
CA HIS A 67 6.41 2.66 7.47
C HIS A 67 5.99 4.00 6.88
N GLY A 68 6.42 5.09 7.52
CA GLY A 68 6.29 6.44 6.96
C GLY A 68 7.40 7.35 7.46
N HIS A 69 7.71 8.39 6.68
CA HIS A 69 8.75 9.34 7.04
C HIS A 69 8.38 10.10 8.31
N LYS A 70 9.41 10.39 9.10
CA LYS A 70 9.28 11.30 10.23
C LYS A 70 9.14 12.72 9.67
N MET A 71 8.02 13.39 9.91
CA MET A 71 7.71 14.67 9.30
C MET A 71 6.85 15.55 10.21
N LEU A 72 6.79 16.86 9.91
CA LEU A 72 6.04 17.86 10.69
C LEU A 72 6.35 17.75 12.20
N ASP A 73 5.34 17.81 13.06
CA ASP A 73 5.48 17.75 14.52
C ASP A 73 6.22 16.53 15.02
N ASP A 74 6.22 15.43 14.27
CA ASP A 74 6.93 14.22 14.69
C ASP A 74 8.44 14.40 14.69
N LEU A 75 9.00 15.32 13.89
CA LEU A 75 10.44 15.63 13.86
C LEU A 75 11.00 15.99 15.25
N GLN A 76 10.19 16.68 16.07
CA GLN A 76 10.56 17.14 17.41
C GLN A 76 10.30 16.08 18.50
N LYS A 77 9.78 14.90 18.14
CA LYS A 77 9.46 13.82 19.08
C LYS A 77 10.50 12.71 19.02
N LYS A 78 10.66 11.98 20.13
CA LYS A 78 11.32 10.67 20.12
C LYS A 78 10.32 9.65 19.59
N THR A 79 10.56 9.15 18.38
CA THR A 79 9.68 8.19 17.70
C THR A 79 10.41 6.89 17.44
N ASN A 80 9.66 5.80 17.29
CA ASN A 80 10.20 4.57 16.71
C ASN A 80 10.54 4.82 15.23
N VAL A 81 11.68 4.32 14.77
CA VAL A 81 12.17 4.55 13.40
C VAL A 81 11.16 3.95 12.41
N GLY A 82 10.62 4.78 11.51
CA GLY A 82 9.59 4.37 10.54
C GLY A 82 8.15 4.31 11.08
N TYR A 83 7.96 4.45 12.40
CA TYR A 83 6.67 4.34 13.09
C TYR A 83 6.32 5.63 13.84
N SER A 84 6.57 6.78 13.20
CA SER A 84 5.94 8.04 13.59
C SER A 84 4.44 8.04 13.24
N ALA A 85 3.68 9.08 13.58
CA ALA A 85 2.24 9.11 13.31
C ALA A 85 1.92 9.73 11.94
N ILE A 86 2.52 10.86 11.63
CA ILE A 86 2.11 11.72 10.51
C ILE A 86 2.49 11.11 9.16
N GLY A 87 3.68 10.53 9.03
CA GLY A 87 4.11 9.85 7.80
C GLY A 87 3.21 8.68 7.43
N PRO A 88 3.00 7.68 8.32
CA PRO A 88 2.08 6.58 8.04
C PRO A 88 0.64 7.04 7.80
N LEU A 89 0.17 8.09 8.49
CA LEU A 89 -1.15 8.66 8.23
C LEU A 89 -1.27 9.21 6.81
N ARG A 90 -0.26 9.95 6.33
CA ARG A 90 -0.20 10.43 4.95
C ARG A 90 -0.21 9.27 3.96
N GLY A 91 0.66 8.28 4.15
CA GLY A 91 0.72 7.09 3.29
C GLY A 91 -0.59 6.32 3.25
N LEU A 92 -1.28 6.17 4.39
CA LEU A 92 -2.61 5.56 4.44
C LEU A 92 -3.64 6.37 3.65
N ALA A 93 -3.59 7.71 3.72
CA ALA A 93 -4.49 8.57 2.95
C ALA A 93 -4.25 8.43 1.43
N GLU A 94 -2.99 8.40 1.00
CA GLU A 94 -2.60 8.16 -0.39
C GLU A 94 -3.14 6.83 -0.92
N LEU A 95 -2.93 5.74 -0.15
CA LEU A 95 -3.39 4.41 -0.51
C LEU A 95 -4.93 4.31 -0.56
N ARG A 96 -5.64 4.94 0.40
CA ARG A 96 -7.11 4.97 0.40
C ARG A 96 -7.68 5.73 -0.81
N GLY A 97 -7.05 6.83 -1.20
CA GLY A 97 -7.44 7.58 -2.39
C GLY A 97 -7.26 6.76 -3.66
N LEU A 98 -6.11 6.09 -3.77
CA LEU A 98 -5.78 5.20 -4.90
C LEU A 98 -6.77 4.02 -5.00
N GLU A 99 -7.02 3.33 -3.89
CA GLU A 99 -7.98 2.23 -3.79
C GLU A 99 -9.38 2.67 -4.22
N LEU A 100 -9.88 3.81 -3.69
CA LEU A 100 -11.18 4.35 -4.06
C LEU A 100 -11.28 4.68 -5.55
N GLY A 101 -10.25 5.31 -6.12
CA GLY A 101 -10.20 5.62 -7.55
C GLY A 101 -10.25 4.38 -8.42
N ILE A 102 -9.49 3.34 -8.06
CA ILE A 102 -9.50 2.05 -8.76
C ILE A 102 -10.88 1.40 -8.69
N HIS A 103 -11.49 1.33 -7.50
CA HIS A 103 -12.83 0.75 -7.35
C HIS A 103 -13.87 1.41 -8.26
N ARG A 104 -13.88 2.74 -8.34
CA ARG A 104 -14.81 3.46 -9.23
C ARG A 104 -14.52 3.18 -10.70
N SER A 105 -13.25 3.21 -11.10
CA SER A 105 -12.85 2.95 -12.49
C SER A 105 -13.19 1.54 -12.99
N LEU A 106 -13.30 0.56 -12.09
CA LEU A 106 -13.68 -0.81 -12.42
C LEU A 106 -15.20 -1.04 -12.41
N ALA A 107 -15.97 -0.18 -11.76
CA ALA A 107 -17.43 -0.28 -11.70
C ALA A 107 -18.13 0.39 -12.90
N ASP A 108 -17.46 1.35 -13.54
CA ASP A 108 -17.97 2.09 -14.70
C ASP A 108 -17.68 1.39 -16.06
N ASN A 109 -17.19 0.14 -16.04
CA ASN A 109 -16.98 -0.74 -17.20
C ASN A 109 -17.87 -1.98 -17.10
#